data_AF-A0AAD8NNV1-F1
#
_entry.id   AF-A0AAD8NNV1-F1
#
_cell.length_a   1.000
_cell.length_b   1.000
_cell.length_c   1.000
_cell.angle_alpha   90.00
_cell.angle_beta   90.00
_cell.angle_gamma   90.00
#
_symmetry.space_group_name_H-M   'P 1'
#
loop_
_entity.id
_entity.type
_entity.pdbx_description
1 polymer ?
#
loop_
_entity_poly.entity_id
_entity_poly.type
_entity_poly.pdbx_seq_one_letter_code
_entity_poly.pdbx_strand_id
1 'polypeptide(L)'
;MYSCNHAGGRAVIDEMEKSLQLTKEDVEASRMTLNRFGNTSSSSIWYELAYTEAKGRMKKGHRVWQIGIGSGFKFNSAVWEAVGNVDPSAHNPWIDCVRSNRKV
;
A
#
# COMPACT_ATOMS: atom_id res chain seq x y z
N MET A 1 -8.19 4.29 7.41
CA MET A 1 -7.21 3.22 7.69
C MET A 1 -6.67 2.81 6.33
N TYR A 2 -5.36 2.80 6.11
CA TYR A 2 -4.79 2.39 4.82
C TYR A 2 -4.27 0.96 4.97
N SER A 3 -4.56 0.09 4.02
CA SER A 3 -4.03 -1.28 4.02
C SER A 3 -2.84 -1.35 3.06
N CYS A 4 -1.75 -1.96 3.52
CA CYS A 4 -0.55 -2.21 2.73
C CYS A 4 -0.30 -3.71 2.71
N ASN A 5 -0.81 -4.36 1.66
CA ASN A 5 -0.76 -5.80 1.47
C ASN A 5 0.45 -6.17 0.59
N HIS A 6 1.49 -6.74 1.20
CA HIS A 6 2.54 -7.44 0.47
C HIS A 6 1.92 -8.55 -0.35
N ALA A 7 1.78 -8.32 -1.64
CA ALA A 7 1.24 -9.30 -2.53
C ALA A 7 2.34 -9.88 -3.40
N GLY A 8 2.55 -11.19 -3.25
CA GLY A 8 3.37 -11.99 -4.15
C GLY A 8 2.98 -11.85 -5.63
N GLY A 9 1.74 -11.42 -5.91
CA GLY A 9 1.21 -11.11 -7.23
C GLY A 9 -0.27 -10.69 -7.18
N ARG A 10 -0.87 -10.36 -8.33
CA ARG A 10 -2.23 -9.81 -8.45
C ARG A 10 -3.31 -10.67 -7.78
N ALA A 11 -3.23 -11.99 -7.94
CA ALA A 11 -4.19 -12.92 -7.33
C ALA A 11 -4.22 -12.83 -5.79
N VAL A 12 -3.07 -12.56 -5.15
CA VAL A 12 -3.01 -12.39 -3.70
C VAL A 12 -3.73 -11.12 -3.27
N ILE A 13 -3.57 -10.02 -4.02
CA ILE A 13 -4.32 -8.77 -3.75
C ILE A 13 -5.82 -9.01 -3.89
N ASP A 14 -6.23 -9.67 -4.97
CA ASP A 14 -7.64 -9.92 -5.28
C ASP A 14 -8.32 -10.79 -4.20
N GLU A 15 -7.63 -11.84 -3.74
CA GLU A 15 -8.14 -12.68 -2.65
C GLU A 15 -8.17 -11.94 -1.31
N MET A 16 -7.16 -11.11 -0.99
CA MET A 16 -7.19 -10.30 0.23
C MET A 16 -8.32 -9.26 0.20
N GLU A 17 -8.54 -8.59 -0.94
CA GLU A 17 -9.66 -7.66 -1.12
C GLU A 17 -10.99 -8.34 -0.83
N LYS A 18 -11.18 -9.54 -1.38
CA LYS A 18 -12.40 -10.32 -1.22
C LYS A 18 -12.57 -10.89 0.20
N SER A 19 -11.55 -11.55 0.74
CA SER A 19 -11.61 -12.25 2.03
C SER A 19 -11.78 -11.27 3.20
N LEU A 20 -11.15 -10.10 3.13
CA LEU A 20 -11.21 -9.08 4.18
C LEU A 20 -12.24 -7.98 3.91
N GLN A 21 -12.97 -8.08 2.78
CA GLN A 21 -13.97 -7.08 2.34
C GLN A 21 -13.38 -5.67 2.25
N LEU A 22 -12.14 -5.57 1.77
CA LEU A 22 -11.45 -4.30 1.60
C LEU A 22 -12.05 -3.53 0.42
N THR A 23 -12.00 -2.21 0.50
CA THR A 23 -12.40 -1.36 -0.62
C THR A 23 -11.29 -1.27 -1.66
N LYS A 24 -11.63 -0.81 -2.86
CA LYS A 24 -10.66 -0.50 -3.91
C LYS A 24 -9.62 0.55 -3.48
N GLU A 25 -9.99 1.45 -2.57
CA GLU A 25 -9.07 2.44 -2.04
C GLU A 25 -8.07 1.80 -1.06
N ASP A 26 -8.51 0.84 -0.26
CA ASP A 26 -7.64 0.13 0.69
C ASP A 26 -6.55 -0.68 -0.02
N VAL A 27 -6.83 -1.21 -1.22
CA VAL A 27 -5.85 -1.97 -2.02
C VAL A 27 -5.18 -1.16 -3.13
N GLU A 28 -5.50 0.13 -3.27
CA GLU A 28 -4.95 1.02 -4.32
C GLU A 28 -3.41 1.03 -4.25
N ALA A 29 -2.85 1.17 -3.05
CA ALA A 29 -1.41 1.23 -2.84
C ALA A 29 -0.70 -0.05 -3.31
N SER A 30 -1.23 -1.23 -2.96
CA SER A 30 -0.68 -2.53 -3.36
C SER A 30 -0.76 -2.73 -4.87
N ARG A 31 -1.90 -2.37 -5.49
CA ARG A 31 -2.09 -2.48 -6.95
C ARG A 31 -1.15 -1.54 -7.72
N MET A 32 -1.00 -0.30 -7.27
CA MET A 32 -0.15 0.70 -7.91
C MET A 32 1.34 0.36 -7.75
N THR A 33 1.73 -0.17 -6.58
CA THR A 33 3.09 -0.65 -6.35
C THR A 33 3.41 -1.82 -7.26
N LEU A 34 2.53 -2.83 -7.30
CA LEU A 34 2.71 -3.99 -8.18
C LEU A 34 2.73 -3.61 -9.66
N ASN A 35 1.88 -2.65 -10.08
CA ASN A 35 1.83 -2.19 -11.45
C ASN A 35 3.12 -1.46 -11.89
N ARG A 36 3.67 -0.60 -11.03
CA ARG A 36 4.84 0.22 -11.37
C ARG A 36 6.16 -0.51 -11.19
N PHE A 37 6.31 -1.24 -10.09
CA PHE A 37 7.59 -1.81 -9.66
C PHE A 37 7.61 -3.34 -9.68
N GLY A 38 6.49 -3.99 -9.95
CA GLY A 38 6.37 -5.43 -9.80
C GLY A 38 6.44 -5.86 -8.33
N ASN A 39 6.71 -7.14 -8.12
CA ASN A 39 6.93 -7.67 -6.78
C ASN A 39 8.38 -7.40 -6.35
N THR A 40 8.59 -6.44 -5.46
CA THR A 40 9.91 -6.09 -4.89
C THR A 40 10.22 -6.88 -3.62
N SER A 41 9.65 -8.07 -3.48
CA SER A 41 9.78 -8.96 -2.31
C SER A 41 9.37 -8.23 -1.02
N SER A 42 10.01 -8.52 0.11
CA SER A 42 9.70 -7.94 1.42
C SER A 42 9.62 -6.41 1.46
N SER A 43 10.20 -5.70 0.49
CA SER A 43 10.16 -4.24 0.42
C SER A 43 8.84 -3.67 -0.08
N SER A 44 7.95 -4.45 -0.72
CA SER A 44 6.71 -3.93 -1.33
C SER A 44 5.85 -3.11 -0.35
N ILE A 45 5.74 -3.55 0.91
CA ILE A 45 4.95 -2.85 1.95
C ILE A 45 5.42 -1.42 2.22
N TRP A 46 6.70 -1.13 2.00
CA TRP A 46 7.27 0.21 2.18
C TRP A 46 7.03 1.08 0.97
N TYR A 47 7.05 0.50 -0.23
CA TYR A 47 6.63 1.19 -1.44
C TYR A 47 5.14 1.56 -1.37
N GLU A 48 4.29 0.67 -0.86
CA GLU A 48 2.87 0.93 -0.65
C GLU A 48 2.62 2.06 0.36
N LEU A 49 3.40 2.10 1.44
CA LEU A 49 3.36 3.21 2.40
C LEU A 49 3.80 4.52 1.73
N ALA A 50 4.91 4.51 1.00
CA ALA A 50 5.41 5.67 0.28
C ALA A 50 4.42 6.17 -0.80
N TYR A 51 3.65 5.27 -1.43
CA TYR A 51 2.58 5.64 -2.33
C TYR A 51 1.47 6.40 -1.59
N THR A 52 1.05 5.87 -0.43
CA THR A 52 0.04 6.49 0.44
C THR A 52 0.47 7.90 0.89
N GLU A 53 1.74 8.06 1.27
CA GLU A 53 2.35 9.33 1.62
C GLU A 53 2.36 10.29 0.42
N ALA A 54 2.77 9.82 -0.76
CA ALA A 54 2.80 10.62 -1.98
C ALA A 54 1.41 11.10 -2.43
N LYS A 55 0.34 10.34 -2.13
CA LYS A 55 -1.05 10.78 -2.35
C LYS A 55 -1.48 11.89 -1.39
N GLY A 56 -0.70 12.19 -0.35
CA GLY A 56 -0.97 13.24 0.62
C GLY A 56 -2.13 12.94 1.55
N ARG A 57 -2.48 11.66 1.69
CA ARG A 57 -3.62 11.22 2.48
C ARG A 57 -3.26 10.94 3.95
N MET A 58 -1.97 10.93 4.31
CA MET A 58 -1.53 10.58 5.67
C MET A 58 -1.47 11.80 6.60
N LYS A 59 -2.32 11.79 7.63
CA LYS A 59 -2.41 12.86 8.66
C LYS A 59 -2.24 12.26 10.05
N LYS A 60 -1.91 13.11 11.03
CA LYS A 60 -1.73 12.67 12.43
C LYS A 60 -2.96 11.90 12.92
N GLY A 61 -2.73 10.74 13.54
CA GLY A 61 -3.77 9.83 14.02
C GLY A 61 -4.33 8.87 12.95
N HIS A 62 -3.97 9.03 11.68
CA HIS A 62 -4.31 8.02 10.66
C HIS A 62 -3.58 6.72 10.94
N ARG A 63 -4.25 5.60 10.67
CA ARG A 63 -3.71 4.26 10.86
C ARG A 63 -3.42 3.57 9.54
N VAL A 64 -2.30 2.85 9.49
CA VAL A 64 -1.90 1.99 8.37
C VAL A 64 -1.79 0.56 8.88
N TRP A 65 -2.46 -0.38 8.21
CA TRP A 65 -2.35 -1.80 8.46
C TRP A 65 -1.47 -2.44 7.41
N GLN A 66 -0.28 -2.85 7.80
CA GLN A 66 0.62 -3.62 6.95
C GLN A 66 0.37 -5.11 7.13
N ILE A 67 0.24 -5.80 6.02
CA ILE A 67 0.07 -7.25 5.97
C ILE A 67 1.14 -7.84 5.04
N GLY A 68 2.00 -8.70 5.59
CA GLY A 68 3.07 -9.40 4.89
C GLY A 68 2.76 -10.87 4.68
N ILE A 69 2.79 -11.39 3.44
CA ILE A 69 2.63 -12.84 3.16
C ILE A 69 3.91 -13.40 2.53
N GLY A 70 4.63 -14.25 3.27
CA GLY A 70 5.90 -14.84 2.85
C GLY A 70 5.80 -16.32 2.45
N SER A 71 6.89 -16.88 1.94
CA SER A 71 7.00 -18.31 1.62
C SER A 71 6.80 -19.20 2.86
N GLY A 72 6.10 -20.32 2.67
CA GLY A 72 5.89 -21.33 3.73
C GLY A 72 4.83 -20.97 4.77
N PHE A 73 3.69 -20.41 4.34
CA PHE A 73 2.55 -20.01 5.19
C PHE A 73 2.88 -18.96 6.25
N LYS A 74 3.86 -18.10 5.98
CA LYS A 74 4.24 -17.03 6.92
C LYS A 74 3.37 -15.81 6.69
N PHE A 75 2.80 -15.31 7.78
CA PHE A 75 1.98 -14.12 7.80
C PHE A 75 2.53 -13.13 8.84
N ASN A 76 2.64 -11.86 8.47
CA ASN A 76 2.97 -10.76 9.37
C ASN A 76 1.86 -9.71 9.28
N SER A 77 1.51 -9.12 10.42
CA SER A 77 0.57 -8.02 10.49
C SER A 77 1.06 -6.98 11.49
N ALA A 78 1.06 -5.71 11.09
CA ALA A 78 1.42 -4.58 11.94
C ALA A 78 0.46 -3.41 11.69
N VAL A 79 0.05 -2.73 12.76
CA VAL A 79 -0.73 -1.49 12.68
C VAL A 79 0.15 -0.34 13.14
N TRP A 80 0.29 0.66 12.27
CA TRP A 80 1.02 1.89 12.52
C TRP A 80 0.05 3.04 12.70
N GLU A 81 0.39 4.00 13.55
CA GLU A 81 -0.34 5.25 13.70
C GLU A 81 0.58 6.41 13.33
N ALA A 82 0.12 7.29 12.46
CA ALA A 82 0.87 8.47 12.05
C ALA A 82 0.98 9.44 13.24
N VAL A 83 2.20 9.65 13.74
CA VAL A 83 2.48 10.55 14.87
C VAL A 83 2.42 12.04 14.50
N GLY A 84 2.40 12.34 13.20
CA GLY A 84 2.36 13.70 12.65
C GLY A 84 1.70 13.73 11.27
N ASN A 85 1.55 14.94 10.73
CA ASN A 85 1.11 15.11 9.34
C ASN A 85 2.27 14.78 8.40
N VAL A 86 1.99 14.05 7.33
CA VAL A 86 2.97 13.74 6.29
C VAL A 86 2.54 14.44 5.02
N ASP A 87 3.33 15.43 4.60
CA ASP A 87 3.09 16.18 3.38
C ASP A 87 3.81 15.50 2.20
N PRO A 88 3.19 15.43 1.00
CA PRO A 88 3.83 14.85 -0.17
C PRO A 88 5.15 15.53 -0.49
N SER A 89 6.22 14.75 -0.64
CA SER A 89 7.48 15.27 -1.17
C SER A 89 7.30 15.73 -2.62
N ALA A 90 7.83 16.90 -2.95
CA ALA A 90 7.89 17.40 -4.33
C ALA A 90 8.72 16.49 -5.26
N HIS A 91 9.64 15.70 -4.70
CA HIS A 91 10.42 14.70 -5.41
C HIS A 91 10.12 13.33 -4.81
N ASN A 92 9.24 12.57 -5.46
CA ASN A 92 8.89 11.23 -5.03
C ASN A 92 8.77 10.29 -6.25
N PRO A 93 9.03 8.98 -6.07
CA PRO A 93 9.05 8.02 -7.19
C PRO A 93 7.66 7.75 -7.78
N TRP A 94 6.60 8.37 -7.26
CA TRP A 94 5.22 8.19 -7.68
C TRP A 94 4.68 9.39 -8.47
N ILE A 95 5.45 10.47 -8.65
CA ILE A 95 4.95 11.77 -9.13
C ILE A 95 4.17 11.68 -10.45
N ASP A 96 4.60 10.80 -11.36
CA ASP A 96 3.98 10.62 -12.69
C ASP A 96 2.65 9.86 -12.63
N CYS A 97 2.41 9.05 -11.59
CA CYS A 97 1.22 8.19 -11.50
C CYS A 97 0.29 8.56 -10.34
N VAL A 98 0.79 9.21 -9.30
CA VAL A 98 0.05 9.55 -8.07
C VAL A 98 -1.08 10.56 -8.32
N ARG A 99 -0.90 11.42 -9.34
CA ARG A 99 -1.86 12.47 -9.76
C ARG A 99 -2.95 11.97 -10.69
N SER A 100 -2.78 10.76 -11.26
CA SER A 100 -3.77 10.16 -12.14
C SER A 100 -4.93 9.60 -11.31
N ASN A 101 -6.16 9.98 -11.64
CA ASN A 101 -7.38 9.34 -11.13
C ASN A 101 -7.69 8.01 -11.84
N ARG A 102 -6.75 7.43 -12.61
CA ARG A 102 -6.94 6.09 -13.18
C ARG A 102 -6.96 5.07 -12.05
N LYS A 103 -8.15 4.57 -11.76
CA LYS A 103 -8.36 3.36 -10.97
C LYS A 103 -7.76 2.19 -11.76
N VAL A 104 -6.65 1.64 -11.30
CA VAL A 104 -6.06 0.38 -11.80
C VAL A 104 -6.79 -0.80 -11.18
#